data_AF-A0A1T5G6Z1-F1
#
_entry.id   AF-A0A1T5G6Z1-F1
#
_cell.length_a   1.000
_cell.length_b   1.000
_cell.length_c   1.000
_cell.angle_alpha   90.00
_cell.angle_beta   90.00
_cell.angle_gamma   90.00
#
_symmetry.space_group_name_H-M   'P 1'
#
loop_
_entity.id
_entity.type
_entity.pdbx_description
1 polymer ?
#
loop_
_entity_poly.entity_id
_entity_poly.type
_entity_poly.pdbx_seq_one_letter_code
_entity_poly.pdbx_strand_id
1 'polypeptide(L)'
;MSQQYPFSAIVGQQKLKKALLLCAVNPAIGGVLIKGEKGTAKSTAARGLAAMMPFTKSETSSKETMVPFVDLPLGASEERVIGSMDIAAMISERKQKLLPGLLATAHGGILYVDEVNLLPDHLVDILLDVAASGVNTIQREGLSVSHPSRFVLIGTMNPEEGNLRPQFLDRFGLMVEVEAQQDVLERTEVVKRRIAFENDPGAFIENWNSDQLAMQNQVTQARDLLSKVVMPEGLLTLISQLCIQWSVASLRADIVMYKTAIAIAALANRKTVIADDIREAAELVLMHRKGKKPFEQKQNNPKTGQNAASEAFQSGNNDNQNESGEGTCAPDANEQVILPGVLTQIPEINVDKTIFSPELNAGRRTKTMDMPKGFQIEAEKLTAGSLAVSETVRHAVMRNPDHFEISKEDLHQKIKAGKTGHLILFVVDASGSMAAGKRMEAVKGSVLALLQDAYQKRDRVGVIAFRGVEAKVLLEPTRSIEFAEDAMENLPAGGRTPLAHALQISLQIIQNQPTDIKPLLIILSDGKANVPLAGGGDPWQQALQLAAMIGEIRIKSLVLDTESGYLRLGRAGELATALTGDYLSLDELTAESITDTIHSKIYDR
;
A
#
# COMPACT_ATOMS: atom_id res chain seq x y z
N MET A 1 27.12 -26.46 -16.86
CA MET A 1 25.75 -25.89 -16.81
C MET A 1 25.21 -26.17 -15.43
N SER A 2 24.65 -25.19 -14.73
CA SER A 2 24.04 -25.45 -13.42
C SER A 2 22.91 -26.45 -13.60
N GLN A 3 23.06 -27.66 -13.04
CA GLN A 3 22.00 -28.66 -13.02
C GLN A 3 20.84 -28.07 -12.21
N GLN A 4 19.69 -27.91 -12.86
CA GLN A 4 18.51 -27.32 -12.24
C GLN A 4 17.66 -28.41 -11.59
N TYR A 5 17.02 -28.07 -10.47
CA TYR A 5 16.13 -29.00 -9.80
C TYR A 5 14.88 -29.25 -10.67
N PRO A 6 14.52 -30.52 -10.95
CA PRO A 6 13.36 -30.85 -11.77
C PRO A 6 12.04 -30.27 -11.23
N PHE A 7 11.21 -29.70 -12.10
CA PHE A 7 9.91 -29.12 -11.70
C PHE A 7 8.93 -30.20 -11.20
N SER A 8 9.00 -31.40 -11.79
CA SER A 8 8.22 -32.56 -11.40
C SER A 8 8.54 -33.03 -9.98
N ALA A 9 9.81 -32.91 -9.55
CA ALA A 9 10.30 -33.37 -8.26
C ALA A 9 9.88 -32.50 -7.06
N ILE A 10 9.39 -31.28 -7.29
CA ILE A 10 8.94 -30.38 -6.23
C ILE A 10 7.76 -31.05 -5.47
N VAL A 11 7.82 -31.12 -4.14
CA VAL A 11 6.76 -31.73 -3.33
C VAL A 11 5.70 -30.69 -3.00
N GLY A 12 4.42 -31.07 -3.05
CA GLY A 12 3.32 -30.19 -2.68
C GLY A 12 3.18 -28.97 -3.60
N GLN A 13 2.74 -27.84 -3.00
CA GLN A 13 2.59 -26.53 -3.67
C GLN A 13 1.77 -26.57 -4.97
N GLN A 14 0.67 -27.33 -4.98
CA GLN A 14 -0.11 -27.56 -6.20
C GLN A 14 -0.64 -26.26 -6.82
N LYS A 15 -1.06 -25.30 -5.99
CA LYS A 15 -1.51 -23.97 -6.45
C LYS A 15 -0.38 -23.20 -7.17
N LEU A 16 0.83 -23.22 -6.61
CA LEU A 16 1.99 -22.56 -7.22
C LEU A 16 2.35 -23.21 -8.55
N LYS A 17 2.48 -24.55 -8.55
CA LYS A 17 2.79 -25.29 -9.78
C LYS A 17 1.78 -24.98 -10.87
N LYS A 18 0.49 -25.00 -10.53
CA LYS A 18 -0.58 -24.72 -11.47
C LYS A 18 -0.51 -23.30 -12.01
N ALA A 19 -0.35 -22.28 -11.17
CA ALA A 19 -0.22 -20.89 -11.64
C ALA A 19 0.97 -20.71 -12.58
N LEU A 20 2.11 -21.33 -12.27
CA LEU A 20 3.30 -21.33 -13.13
C LEU A 20 3.05 -22.02 -14.47
N LEU A 21 2.38 -23.18 -14.48
CA LEU A 21 1.98 -23.87 -15.70
C LEU A 21 1.00 -23.06 -16.54
N LEU A 22 0.03 -22.39 -15.92
CA LEU A 22 -0.94 -21.53 -16.63
C LEU A 22 -0.25 -20.34 -17.30
N CYS A 23 0.69 -19.69 -16.62
CA CYS A 23 1.53 -18.65 -17.21
C CYS A 23 2.44 -19.18 -18.33
N ALA A 24 2.93 -20.42 -18.21
CA ALA A 24 3.67 -21.05 -19.29
C ALA A 24 2.77 -21.35 -20.51
N VAL A 25 1.52 -21.75 -20.32
CA VAL A 25 0.57 -21.98 -21.42
C VAL A 25 0.15 -20.66 -22.06
N ASN A 26 -0.17 -19.63 -21.26
CA ASN A 26 -0.62 -18.34 -21.74
C ASN A 26 0.13 -17.18 -21.06
N PRO A 27 1.23 -16.69 -21.65
CA PRO A 27 1.98 -15.55 -21.13
C PRO A 27 1.14 -14.26 -21.01
N ALA A 28 0.08 -14.13 -21.82
CA ALA A 28 -0.77 -12.94 -21.83
C ALA A 28 -1.70 -12.82 -20.61
N ILE A 29 -1.66 -13.76 -19.65
CA ILE A 29 -2.35 -13.67 -18.37
C ILE A 29 -1.84 -12.48 -17.54
N GLY A 30 -0.59 -12.05 -17.71
CA GLY A 30 -0.02 -10.88 -17.01
C GLY A 30 0.82 -11.21 -15.78
N GLY A 31 1.49 -12.38 -15.80
CA GLY A 31 2.43 -12.79 -14.77
C GLY A 31 1.81 -13.37 -13.50
N VAL A 32 2.67 -13.86 -12.63
CA VAL A 32 2.31 -14.45 -11.34
C VAL A 32 3.06 -13.78 -10.20
N LEU A 33 2.32 -13.48 -9.13
CA LEU A 33 2.84 -12.97 -7.88
C LEU A 33 2.80 -14.07 -6.82
N ILE A 34 3.97 -14.43 -6.29
CA ILE A 34 4.13 -15.49 -5.31
C ILE A 34 4.38 -14.86 -3.95
N LYS A 35 3.37 -14.87 -3.09
CA LYS A 35 3.48 -14.38 -1.72
C LYS A 35 3.84 -15.54 -0.79
N GLY A 36 4.84 -15.38 0.06
CA GLY A 36 5.17 -16.39 1.05
C GLY A 36 6.45 -16.09 1.80
N GLU A 37 6.73 -16.87 2.83
CA GLU A 37 7.93 -16.72 3.67
C GLU A 37 9.22 -17.14 2.93
N LYS A 38 10.38 -16.83 3.53
CA LYS A 38 11.68 -17.31 3.04
C LYS A 38 11.78 -18.83 3.22
N GLY A 39 12.44 -19.51 2.28
CA GLY A 39 12.62 -20.96 2.34
C GLY A 39 11.48 -21.81 1.76
N THR A 40 10.44 -21.21 1.17
CA THR A 40 9.32 -21.91 0.51
C THR A 40 9.61 -22.35 -0.93
N ALA A 41 10.88 -22.45 -1.34
CA ALA A 41 11.32 -22.92 -2.66
C ALA A 41 10.78 -22.14 -3.89
N LYS A 42 10.32 -20.89 -3.72
CA LYS A 42 9.76 -20.03 -4.80
C LYS A 42 10.70 -19.88 -6.01
N SER A 43 11.96 -19.54 -5.76
CA SER A 43 12.99 -19.42 -6.81
C SER A 43 13.33 -20.75 -7.47
N THR A 44 13.24 -21.86 -6.73
CA THR A 44 13.47 -23.22 -7.25
C THR A 44 12.34 -23.61 -8.20
N ALA A 45 11.09 -23.31 -7.85
CA ALA A 45 9.94 -23.55 -8.73
C ALA A 45 10.00 -22.73 -10.02
N ALA A 46 10.36 -21.43 -9.93
CA ALA A 46 10.50 -20.56 -11.10
C ALA A 46 11.62 -21.05 -12.04
N ARG A 47 12.77 -21.44 -11.51
CA ARG A 47 13.88 -22.00 -12.31
C ARG A 47 13.51 -23.36 -12.92
N GLY A 48 12.86 -24.24 -12.16
CA GLY A 48 12.38 -25.53 -12.66
C GLY A 48 11.40 -25.37 -13.83
N LEU A 49 10.53 -24.35 -13.79
CA LEU A 49 9.64 -24.03 -14.92
C LEU A 49 10.43 -23.64 -16.18
N ALA A 50 11.51 -22.87 -16.05
CA ALA A 50 12.36 -22.48 -17.17
C ALA A 50 12.98 -23.69 -17.88
N ALA A 51 13.42 -24.70 -17.11
CA ALA A 51 13.93 -25.96 -17.66
C ALA A 51 12.85 -26.82 -18.34
N MET A 52 11.58 -26.63 -18.00
CA MET A 52 10.45 -27.38 -18.54
C MET A 52 9.82 -26.70 -19.76
N MET A 53 9.99 -25.38 -19.92
CA MET A 53 9.44 -24.66 -21.08
C MET A 53 10.00 -25.21 -22.39
N PRO A 54 9.17 -25.38 -23.44
CA PRO A 54 9.65 -25.84 -24.74
C PRO A 54 10.61 -24.81 -25.35
N PHE A 55 11.63 -25.29 -26.07
CA PHE A 55 12.65 -24.46 -26.69
C PHE A 55 12.03 -23.36 -27.56
N THR A 56 12.50 -22.13 -27.38
CA THR A 56 12.09 -21.02 -28.23
C THR A 56 12.85 -21.10 -29.54
N LYS A 57 12.14 -21.05 -30.67
CA LYS A 57 12.76 -20.74 -31.96
C LYS A 57 13.16 -19.28 -31.94
N SER A 58 14.47 -19.00 -31.95
CA SER A 58 14.97 -17.64 -32.13
C SER A 58 14.55 -17.15 -33.52
N GLU A 59 13.94 -15.96 -33.61
CA GLU A 59 13.54 -15.33 -34.88
C GLU A 59 14.75 -15.07 -35.81
N THR A 60 15.97 -15.04 -35.25
CA THR A 60 17.22 -14.72 -35.97
C THR A 60 18.12 -15.93 -36.20
N SER A 61 17.81 -17.09 -35.63
CA SER A 61 18.62 -18.30 -35.80
C SER A 61 17.76 -19.56 -35.69
N SER A 62 17.85 -20.43 -36.70
CA SER A 62 17.17 -21.74 -36.76
C SER A 62 17.64 -22.76 -35.71
N LYS A 63 18.37 -22.32 -34.69
CA LYS A 63 18.80 -23.14 -33.55
C LYS A 63 17.80 -23.01 -32.42
N GLU A 64 17.32 -24.14 -31.92
CA GLU A 64 16.55 -24.21 -30.68
C GLU A 64 17.43 -23.78 -29.51
N THR A 65 17.08 -22.67 -28.88
CA THR A 65 17.78 -22.15 -27.69
C THR A 65 16.92 -22.34 -26.45
N MET A 66 17.58 -22.64 -25.33
CA MET A 66 16.94 -22.74 -24.03
C MET A 66 16.23 -21.43 -23.69
N VAL A 67 15.06 -21.54 -23.06
CA VAL A 67 14.29 -20.38 -22.64
C VAL A 67 15.12 -19.50 -21.70
N PRO A 68 15.30 -18.20 -21.99
CA PRO A 68 16.11 -17.34 -21.15
C PRO A 68 15.43 -17.16 -19.79
N PHE A 69 16.19 -17.40 -18.72
CA PHE A 69 15.78 -17.12 -17.36
C PHE A 69 16.61 -15.96 -16.83
N VAL A 70 15.98 -14.81 -16.63
CA VAL A 70 16.64 -13.57 -16.22
C VAL A 70 16.22 -13.21 -14.80
N ASP A 71 17.19 -13.15 -13.90
CA ASP A 71 17.00 -12.67 -12.53
C ASP A 71 17.21 -11.15 -12.48
N LEU A 72 16.23 -10.41 -11.95
CA LEU A 72 16.33 -9.00 -11.69
C LEU A 72 16.87 -8.75 -10.27
N PRO A 73 18.07 -8.19 -10.10
CA PRO A 73 18.57 -7.84 -8.77
C PRO A 73 17.86 -6.60 -8.22
N LEU A 74 17.65 -6.56 -6.90
CA LEU A 74 16.99 -5.46 -6.18
C LEU A 74 17.60 -4.07 -6.45
N GLY A 75 18.93 -4.02 -6.64
CA GLY A 75 19.67 -2.79 -6.92
C GLY A 75 19.90 -2.51 -8.41
N ALA A 76 19.14 -3.13 -9.32
CA ALA A 76 19.27 -2.86 -10.75
C ALA A 76 18.93 -1.39 -11.04
N SER A 77 19.83 -0.68 -11.74
CA SER A 77 19.52 0.63 -12.29
C SER A 77 18.49 0.50 -13.41
N GLU A 78 17.68 1.54 -13.60
CA GLU A 78 16.71 1.64 -14.70
C GLU A 78 17.35 1.32 -16.07
N GLU A 79 18.55 1.85 -16.31
CA GLU A 79 19.32 1.60 -17.55
C GLU A 79 19.70 0.14 -17.74
N ARG A 80 19.98 -0.59 -16.66
CA ARG A 80 20.28 -2.02 -16.74
C ARG A 80 19.02 -2.83 -17.03
N VAL A 81 17.86 -2.40 -16.51
CA VAL A 81 16.59 -3.09 -16.72
C VAL A 81 16.08 -2.87 -18.14
N ILE A 82 15.90 -1.60 -18.50
CA ILE A 82 15.29 -1.17 -19.76
C ILE A 82 16.29 -1.25 -20.91
N GLY A 83 17.55 -0.94 -20.64
CA GLY A 83 18.57 -0.67 -21.65
C GLY A 83 18.88 0.82 -21.73
N SER A 84 19.98 1.13 -22.39
CA SER A 84 20.41 2.51 -22.64
C SER A 84 20.82 2.68 -24.10
N MET A 85 21.02 3.92 -24.51
CA MET A 85 21.47 4.24 -25.86
C MET A 85 22.96 4.51 -25.84
N ASP A 86 23.71 3.94 -26.78
CA ASP A 86 25.15 4.18 -26.90
C ASP A 86 25.39 5.54 -27.52
N ILE A 87 25.47 6.58 -26.67
CA ILE A 87 25.69 7.97 -27.07
C ILE A 87 27.00 8.11 -27.87
N ALA A 88 28.04 7.35 -27.49
CA ALA A 88 29.33 7.41 -28.17
C ALA A 88 29.21 6.92 -29.62
N ALA A 89 28.56 5.77 -29.84
CA ALA A 89 28.29 5.26 -31.18
C ALA A 89 27.34 6.16 -31.99
N MET A 90 26.38 6.82 -31.33
CA MET A 90 25.52 7.79 -32.00
C MET A 90 26.26 9.02 -32.50
N ILE A 91 27.24 9.52 -31.75
CA ILE A 91 28.03 10.69 -32.13
C ILE A 91 29.09 10.32 -33.18
N SER A 92 29.78 9.19 -33.00
CA SER A 92 30.89 8.79 -33.89
C SER A 92 30.42 8.16 -35.20
N GLU A 93 29.45 7.24 -35.15
CA GLU A 93 29.00 6.46 -36.30
C GLU A 93 27.67 6.94 -36.88
N ARG A 94 27.00 7.92 -36.24
CA ARG A 94 25.61 8.35 -36.55
C ARG A 94 24.62 7.19 -36.61
N LYS A 95 24.90 6.10 -35.88
CA LYS A 95 24.04 4.93 -35.79
C LYS A 95 23.41 4.84 -34.41
N GLN A 96 22.09 4.69 -34.38
CA GLN A 96 21.35 4.37 -33.15
C GLN A 96 21.70 2.94 -32.74
N LYS A 97 22.62 2.80 -31.78
CA LYS A 97 22.99 1.52 -31.21
C LYS A 97 22.42 1.41 -29.80
N LEU A 98 21.53 0.45 -29.61
CA LEU A 98 20.90 0.17 -28.33
C LEU A 98 21.77 -0.79 -27.52
N LEU A 99 22.06 -0.45 -26.27
CA LEU A 99 22.65 -1.35 -25.29
C LEU A 99 21.51 -2.14 -24.65
N PRO A 100 21.40 -3.45 -24.93
CA PRO A 100 20.27 -4.25 -24.49
C PRO A 100 20.26 -4.35 -22.96
N GLY A 101 19.11 -4.05 -22.36
CA GLY A 101 18.86 -4.27 -20.93
C GLY A 101 18.40 -5.71 -20.64
N LEU A 102 18.09 -5.96 -19.36
CA LEU A 102 17.53 -7.23 -18.90
C LEU A 102 16.20 -7.57 -19.58
N LEU A 103 15.39 -6.57 -19.93
CA LEU A 103 14.14 -6.78 -20.68
C LEU A 103 14.38 -7.29 -22.10
N ALA A 104 15.49 -6.92 -22.74
CA ALA A 104 15.85 -7.46 -24.05
C ALA A 104 16.29 -8.91 -23.93
N THR A 105 17.07 -9.26 -22.90
CA THR A 105 17.53 -10.64 -22.68
C THR A 105 16.41 -11.57 -22.21
N ALA A 106 15.36 -11.02 -21.58
CA ALA A 106 14.20 -11.78 -21.14
C ALA A 106 13.23 -12.12 -22.28
N HIS A 107 13.39 -11.53 -23.47
CA HIS A 107 12.49 -11.76 -24.61
C HIS A 107 12.38 -13.25 -24.95
N GLY A 108 11.15 -13.76 -25.01
CA GLY A 108 10.82 -15.16 -25.24
C GLY A 108 10.92 -16.05 -24.01
N GLY A 109 11.27 -15.53 -22.83
CA GLY A 109 11.49 -16.33 -21.63
C GLY A 109 10.81 -15.84 -20.37
N ILE A 110 11.54 -15.93 -19.26
CA ILE A 110 11.05 -15.67 -17.91
C ILE A 110 11.87 -14.55 -17.29
N LEU A 111 11.17 -13.55 -16.76
CA LEU A 111 11.75 -12.52 -15.90
C LEU A 111 11.35 -12.82 -14.46
N TYR A 112 12.34 -13.19 -13.64
CA TYR A 112 12.16 -13.44 -12.21
C TYR A 112 12.58 -12.21 -11.42
N VAL A 113 11.70 -11.78 -10.52
CA VAL A 113 11.93 -10.67 -9.62
C VAL A 113 11.78 -11.18 -8.19
N ASP A 114 12.89 -11.17 -7.45
CA ASP A 114 12.85 -11.49 -6.03
C ASP A 114 12.41 -10.26 -5.23
N GLU A 115 11.50 -10.44 -4.28
CA GLU A 115 11.05 -9.39 -3.35
C GLU A 115 10.63 -8.10 -4.08
N VAL A 116 9.59 -8.20 -4.94
CA VAL A 116 9.04 -7.07 -5.75
C VAL A 116 8.68 -5.87 -4.89
N ASN A 117 8.32 -6.08 -3.62
CA ASN A 117 8.02 -5.04 -2.64
C ASN A 117 9.21 -4.12 -2.31
N LEU A 118 10.45 -4.54 -2.58
CA LEU A 118 11.66 -3.77 -2.33
C LEU A 118 12.12 -2.96 -3.57
N LEU A 119 11.52 -3.21 -4.74
CA LEU A 119 11.87 -2.47 -5.95
C LEU A 119 11.29 -1.05 -5.93
N PRO A 120 11.98 -0.09 -6.58
CA PRO A 120 11.41 1.23 -6.84
C PRO A 120 10.10 1.15 -7.62
N ASP A 121 9.08 1.89 -7.18
CA ASP A 121 7.73 1.92 -7.78
C ASP A 121 7.74 2.10 -9.31
N HIS A 122 8.60 2.99 -9.83
CA HIS A 122 8.71 3.25 -11.27
C HIS A 122 9.25 2.06 -12.06
N LEU A 123 10.13 1.23 -11.49
CA LEU A 123 10.60 0.02 -12.16
C LEU A 123 9.49 -1.03 -12.21
N VAL A 124 8.75 -1.21 -11.10
CA VAL A 124 7.61 -2.13 -11.06
C VAL A 124 6.56 -1.74 -12.11
N ASP A 125 6.28 -0.44 -12.24
CA ASP A 125 5.39 0.13 -13.25
C ASP A 125 5.79 -0.25 -14.68
N ILE A 126 7.06 -0.04 -15.02
CA ILE A 126 7.61 -0.35 -16.35
C ILE A 126 7.60 -1.85 -16.60
N LEU A 127 8.01 -2.67 -15.63
CA LEU A 127 8.02 -4.13 -15.77
C LEU A 127 6.63 -4.69 -16.06
N LEU A 128 5.60 -4.19 -15.35
CA LEU A 128 4.22 -4.61 -15.54
C LEU A 128 3.65 -4.11 -16.88
N ASP A 129 4.05 -2.93 -17.35
CA ASP A 129 3.61 -2.41 -18.65
C ASP A 129 4.23 -3.20 -19.80
N VAL A 130 5.54 -3.46 -19.73
CA VAL A 130 6.23 -4.27 -20.75
C VAL A 130 5.74 -5.71 -20.73
N ALA A 131 5.46 -6.29 -19.55
CA ALA A 131 4.87 -7.63 -19.47
C ALA A 131 3.47 -7.70 -20.10
N ALA A 132 2.68 -6.62 -20.04
CA ALA A 132 1.35 -6.55 -20.64
C ALA A 132 1.38 -6.22 -22.14
N SER A 133 2.22 -5.28 -22.57
CA SER A 133 2.34 -4.81 -23.95
C SER A 133 3.18 -5.75 -24.82
N GLY A 134 4.15 -6.43 -24.21
CA GLY A 134 5.15 -7.25 -24.89
C GLY A 134 6.20 -6.44 -25.66
N VAL A 135 6.26 -5.12 -25.47
CA VAL A 135 7.19 -4.21 -26.15
C VAL A 135 7.82 -3.29 -25.12
N ASN A 136 9.14 -3.22 -25.13
CA ASN A 136 9.90 -2.27 -24.32
C ASN A 136 10.22 -1.04 -25.18
N THR A 137 9.88 0.15 -24.68
CA THR A 137 10.10 1.42 -25.36
C THR A 137 11.02 2.30 -24.51
N ILE A 138 12.15 2.69 -25.08
CA ILE A 138 13.16 3.53 -24.45
C ILE A 138 13.05 4.94 -25.04
N GLN A 139 12.66 5.91 -24.21
CA GLN A 139 12.56 7.32 -24.60
C GLN A 139 13.58 8.16 -23.82
N ARG A 140 14.65 8.61 -24.49
CA ARG A 140 15.68 9.47 -23.90
C ARG A 140 16.23 10.44 -24.94
N GLU A 141 16.55 11.66 -24.50
CA GLU A 141 17.20 12.70 -25.34
C GLU A 141 16.45 12.99 -26.66
N GLY A 142 15.11 12.96 -26.63
CA GLY A 142 14.26 13.19 -27.82
C GLY A 142 14.19 12.03 -28.82
N LEU A 143 14.77 10.88 -28.49
CA LEU A 143 14.76 9.68 -29.31
C LEU A 143 13.93 8.58 -28.65
N SER A 144 13.19 7.83 -29.47
CA SER A 144 12.35 6.71 -29.04
C SER A 144 12.73 5.47 -29.81
N VAL A 145 13.24 4.45 -29.11
CA VAL A 145 13.55 3.14 -29.69
C VAL A 145 12.70 2.10 -28.99
N SER A 146 12.06 1.21 -29.76
CA SER A 146 11.27 0.11 -29.21
C SER A 146 11.80 -1.22 -29.68
N HIS A 147 11.80 -2.22 -28.79
CA HIS A 147 12.15 -3.59 -29.13
C HIS A 147 11.13 -4.57 -28.52
N PRO A 148 10.90 -5.73 -29.13
CA PRO A 148 9.99 -6.71 -28.57
C PRO A 148 10.57 -7.28 -27.27
N SER A 149 9.72 -7.50 -26.27
CA SER A 149 10.08 -8.03 -24.95
C SER A 149 8.87 -8.78 -24.38
N ARG A 150 8.60 -9.97 -24.93
CA ARG A 150 7.50 -10.84 -24.49
C ARG A 150 8.07 -11.86 -23.52
N PHE A 151 7.73 -11.77 -22.24
CA PHE A 151 8.22 -12.68 -21.22
C PHE A 151 7.14 -12.98 -20.19
N VAL A 152 7.32 -14.07 -19.46
CA VAL A 152 6.51 -14.40 -18.29
C VAL A 152 7.13 -13.72 -17.08
N LEU A 153 6.39 -12.79 -16.46
CA LEU A 153 6.80 -12.13 -15.22
C LEU A 153 6.47 -13.02 -14.02
N ILE A 154 7.48 -13.35 -13.22
CA ILE A 154 7.34 -14.05 -11.94
C ILE A 154 7.89 -13.14 -10.85
N GLY A 155 7.01 -12.61 -10.02
CA GLY A 155 7.37 -11.80 -8.85
C GLY A 155 7.22 -12.60 -7.57
N THR A 156 8.18 -12.50 -6.65
CA THR A 156 7.99 -12.96 -5.27
C THR A 156 7.80 -11.78 -4.33
N MET A 157 7.09 -12.00 -3.22
CA MET A 157 7.05 -11.03 -2.13
C MET A 157 7.09 -11.73 -0.78
N ASN A 158 7.70 -11.05 0.20
CA ASN A 158 7.65 -11.42 1.59
C ASN A 158 6.71 -10.45 2.33
N PRO A 159 5.57 -10.90 2.89
CA PRO A 159 4.64 -10.00 3.59
C PRO A 159 5.28 -9.28 4.79
N GLU A 160 6.31 -9.87 5.41
CA GLU A 160 7.04 -9.27 6.54
C GLU A 160 7.85 -8.02 6.15
N GLU A 161 8.23 -7.87 4.89
CA GLU A 161 9.07 -6.78 4.40
C GLU A 161 8.26 -5.62 3.81
N GLY A 162 6.93 -5.67 3.93
CA GLY A 162 6.00 -4.66 3.46
C GLY A 162 5.07 -5.14 2.36
N ASN A 163 3.94 -4.43 2.22
CA ASN A 163 2.94 -4.74 1.21
C ASN A 163 3.19 -3.97 -0.09
N LEU A 164 2.90 -4.62 -1.22
CA LEU A 164 2.89 -3.95 -2.52
C LEU A 164 1.67 -3.03 -2.62
N ARG A 165 1.82 -1.88 -3.30
CA ARG A 165 0.70 -0.96 -3.53
C ARG A 165 -0.46 -1.68 -4.25
N PRO A 166 -1.73 -1.42 -3.89
CA PRO A 166 -2.90 -2.07 -4.52
C PRO A 166 -2.94 -1.92 -6.04
N GLN A 167 -2.43 -0.81 -6.58
CA GLN A 167 -2.37 -0.54 -8.02
C GLN A 167 -1.49 -1.53 -8.78
N PHE A 168 -0.38 -1.99 -8.17
CA PHE A 168 0.49 -3.00 -8.76
C PHE A 168 -0.07 -4.40 -8.58
N LEU A 169 -0.72 -4.68 -7.45
CA LEU A 169 -1.43 -5.95 -7.24
C LEU A 169 -2.46 -6.18 -8.34
N ASP A 170 -3.31 -5.19 -8.67
CA ASP A 170 -4.32 -5.35 -9.73
C ASP A 170 -3.70 -5.66 -11.12
N ARG A 171 -2.45 -5.25 -11.35
CA ARG A 171 -1.75 -5.46 -12.61
C ARG A 171 -1.12 -6.83 -12.76
N PHE A 172 -0.85 -7.54 -11.66
CA PHE A 172 -0.50 -8.95 -11.72
C PHE A 172 -1.73 -9.79 -12.11
N GLY A 173 -1.53 -10.71 -13.05
CA GLY A 173 -2.56 -11.63 -13.49
C GLY A 173 -3.01 -12.55 -12.38
N LEU A 174 -2.08 -13.36 -11.87
CA LEU A 174 -2.33 -14.38 -10.84
C LEU A 174 -1.60 -14.03 -9.55
N MET A 175 -2.19 -14.39 -8.41
CA MET A 175 -1.51 -14.41 -7.12
C MET A 175 -1.66 -15.77 -6.45
N VAL A 176 -0.56 -16.26 -5.87
CA VAL A 176 -0.54 -17.50 -5.10
C VAL A 176 0.14 -17.23 -3.76
N GLU A 177 -0.51 -17.67 -2.69
CA GLU A 177 0.08 -17.74 -1.36
C GLU A 177 0.74 -19.11 -1.17
N VAL A 178 2.02 -19.09 -0.78
CA VAL A 178 2.83 -20.28 -0.53
C VAL A 178 3.24 -20.26 0.93
N GLU A 179 2.63 -21.14 1.69
CA GLU A 179 2.96 -21.37 3.09
C GLU A 179 4.02 -22.46 3.23
N ALA A 180 4.77 -22.43 4.33
CA ALA A 180 5.67 -23.52 4.67
C ALA A 180 4.86 -24.79 4.98
N GLN A 181 5.29 -25.94 4.44
CA GLN A 181 4.66 -27.22 4.74
C GLN A 181 4.72 -27.52 6.24
N GLN A 182 3.54 -27.70 6.84
CA GLN A 182 3.41 -28.08 8.25
C GLN A 182 3.33 -29.59 8.47
N ASP A 183 3.05 -30.37 7.42
CA ASP A 183 3.07 -31.83 7.50
C ASP A 183 4.51 -32.35 7.57
N VAL A 184 4.77 -33.18 8.58
CA VAL A 184 6.06 -33.84 8.82
C VAL A 184 6.42 -34.73 7.63
N LEU A 185 5.46 -35.49 7.09
CA LEU A 185 5.73 -36.44 6.00
C LEU A 185 6.19 -35.72 4.74
N GLU A 186 5.45 -34.68 4.33
CA GLU A 186 5.83 -33.90 3.16
C GLU A 186 7.16 -33.16 3.36
N ARG A 187 7.41 -32.61 4.55
CA ARG A 187 8.67 -31.93 4.87
C ARG A 187 9.86 -32.88 4.85
N THR A 188 9.72 -34.09 5.39
CA THR A 188 10.75 -35.14 5.31
C THR A 188 11.03 -35.51 3.86
N GLU A 189 10.00 -35.62 3.02
CA GLU A 189 10.16 -35.93 1.61
C GLU A 189 10.88 -34.82 0.84
N VAL A 190 10.58 -33.54 1.11
CA VAL A 190 11.31 -32.39 0.54
C VAL A 190 12.80 -32.48 0.87
N VAL A 191 13.14 -32.70 2.14
CA VAL A 191 14.53 -32.81 2.61
C VAL A 191 15.22 -34.01 1.96
N LYS A 192 14.56 -35.17 1.90
CA LYS A 192 15.09 -36.39 1.28
C LYS A 192 15.40 -36.18 -0.20
N ARG A 193 14.48 -35.58 -0.95
CA ARG A 193 14.70 -35.28 -2.37
C ARG A 193 15.79 -34.23 -2.59
N ARG A 194 15.92 -33.26 -1.68
CA ARG A 194 16.99 -32.26 -1.75
C ARG A 194 18.36 -32.88 -1.53
N ILE A 195 18.52 -33.73 -0.51
CA ILE A 195 19.77 -34.46 -0.23
C ILE A 195 20.12 -35.39 -1.40
N ALA A 196 19.13 -36.10 -1.95
CA ALA A 196 19.35 -36.97 -3.11
C ALA A 196 19.88 -36.20 -4.33
N PHE A 197 19.33 -35.01 -4.59
CA PHE A 197 19.81 -34.12 -5.66
C PHE A 197 21.20 -33.55 -5.39
N GLU A 198 21.55 -33.24 -4.13
CA GLU A 198 22.88 -32.74 -3.77
C GLU A 198 23.96 -33.83 -3.85
N ASN A 199 23.62 -35.08 -3.52
CA ASN A 199 24.54 -36.21 -3.60
C ASN A 199 24.85 -36.64 -5.04
N ASP A 200 23.83 -36.75 -5.89
CA ASP A 200 23.99 -37.07 -7.31
C ASP A 200 22.90 -36.38 -8.14
N PRO A 201 23.17 -35.16 -8.66
CA PRO A 201 22.17 -34.44 -9.43
C PRO A 201 21.91 -35.08 -10.80
N GLY A 202 22.87 -35.83 -11.36
CA GLY A 202 22.72 -36.48 -12.67
C GLY A 202 21.71 -37.62 -12.62
N ALA A 203 21.91 -38.57 -11.70
CA ALA A 203 20.99 -39.68 -11.51
C ALA A 203 19.60 -39.21 -11.05
N PHE A 204 19.54 -38.14 -10.23
CA PHE A 204 18.26 -37.56 -9.83
C PHE A 204 17.48 -36.99 -11.03
N ILE A 205 18.14 -36.24 -11.92
CA ILE A 205 17.47 -35.68 -13.11
C ILE A 205 16.99 -36.81 -14.02
N GLU A 206 17.77 -37.87 -14.22
CA GLU A 206 17.36 -39.03 -15.03
C GLU A 206 16.10 -39.72 -14.48
N ASN A 207 16.03 -39.91 -13.16
CA ASN A 207 14.87 -40.53 -12.50
C ASN A 207 13.58 -39.72 -12.70
N TRP A 208 13.66 -38.38 -12.75
CA TRP A 208 12.50 -37.50 -12.88
C TRP A 208 12.27 -37.01 -14.32
N ASN A 209 13.09 -37.46 -15.28
CA ASN A 209 13.03 -37.01 -16.66
C ASN A 209 11.73 -37.44 -17.36
N SER A 210 11.23 -38.64 -17.06
CA SER A 210 9.95 -39.12 -17.61
C SER A 210 8.78 -38.21 -17.23
N ASP A 211 8.71 -37.83 -15.96
CA ASP A 211 7.64 -36.97 -15.44
C ASP A 211 7.77 -35.54 -15.96
N GLN A 212 9.02 -35.06 -16.09
CA GLN A 212 9.29 -33.73 -16.62
C GLN A 212 8.92 -33.64 -18.11
N LEU A 213 9.26 -34.66 -18.91
CA LEU A 213 8.85 -34.76 -20.31
C LEU A 213 7.32 -34.86 -20.45
N ALA A 214 6.64 -35.58 -19.56
CA ALA A 214 5.18 -35.64 -19.55
C ALA A 214 4.55 -34.25 -19.33
N MET A 215 5.03 -33.48 -18.35
CA MET A 215 4.56 -32.11 -18.12
C MET A 215 4.92 -31.16 -19.26
N GLN A 216 6.11 -31.27 -19.84
CA GLN A 216 6.51 -30.48 -21.00
C GLN A 216 5.61 -30.74 -22.22
N ASN A 217 5.30 -32.01 -22.50
CA ASN A 217 4.37 -32.40 -23.55
C ASN A 217 2.96 -31.85 -23.28
N GLN A 218 2.50 -31.90 -22.03
CA GLN A 218 1.21 -31.34 -21.64
C GLN A 218 1.14 -29.82 -21.90
N VAL A 219 2.19 -29.07 -21.53
CA VAL A 219 2.24 -27.62 -21.78
C VAL A 219 2.31 -27.30 -23.28
N THR A 220 3.05 -28.09 -24.05
CA THR A 220 3.17 -27.90 -25.51
C THR A 220 1.82 -28.14 -26.19
N GLN A 221 1.14 -29.23 -25.85
CA GLN A 221 -0.21 -29.53 -26.34
C GLN A 221 -1.23 -28.46 -25.94
N ALA A 222 -1.16 -27.96 -24.70
CA ALA A 222 -2.04 -26.91 -24.21
C ALA A 222 -1.82 -25.58 -24.96
N ARG A 223 -0.58 -25.21 -25.28
CA ARG A 223 -0.27 -24.03 -26.09
C ARG A 223 -0.88 -24.11 -27.49
N ASP A 224 -0.76 -25.26 -28.15
CA ASP A 224 -1.33 -25.49 -29.48
C ASP A 224 -2.86 -25.48 -29.47
N LEU A 225 -3.46 -25.95 -28.38
CA LEU A 225 -4.91 -26.02 -28.21
C LEU A 225 -5.53 -24.69 -27.77
N LEU A 226 -4.75 -23.76 -27.20
CA LEU A 226 -5.23 -22.49 -26.66
C LEU A 226 -6.04 -21.66 -27.67
N SER A 227 -5.64 -21.64 -28.94
CA SER A 227 -6.35 -20.92 -30.02
C SER A 227 -7.69 -21.55 -30.40
N LYS A 228 -7.94 -22.80 -29.99
CA LYS A 228 -9.13 -23.60 -30.33
C LYS A 228 -10.13 -23.71 -29.19
N VAL A 229 -9.78 -23.24 -27.98
CA VAL A 229 -10.69 -23.29 -26.83
C VAL A 229 -11.77 -22.23 -26.97
N VAL A 230 -13.03 -22.64 -26.80
CA VAL A 230 -14.19 -21.76 -26.85
C VAL A 230 -14.74 -21.55 -25.44
N MET A 231 -15.02 -20.29 -25.10
CA MET A 231 -15.75 -19.90 -23.90
C MET A 231 -17.24 -19.73 -24.24
N PRO A 232 -18.14 -20.53 -23.64
CA PRO A 232 -19.59 -20.31 -23.74
C PRO A 232 -20.00 -18.92 -23.21
N GLU A 233 -20.96 -18.28 -23.87
CA GLU A 233 -21.40 -16.91 -23.51
C GLU A 233 -21.95 -16.81 -22.08
N GLY A 234 -22.74 -17.80 -21.64
CA GLY A 234 -23.25 -17.83 -20.26
C GLY A 234 -22.17 -17.89 -19.18
N LEU A 235 -20.98 -18.43 -19.51
CA LEU A 235 -19.84 -18.45 -18.62
C LEU A 235 -19.09 -17.11 -18.58
N LEU A 236 -19.14 -16.30 -19.64
CA LEU A 236 -18.66 -14.91 -19.61
C LEU A 236 -19.51 -14.07 -18.65
N THR A 237 -20.84 -14.24 -18.70
CA THR A 237 -21.73 -13.58 -17.75
C THR A 237 -21.41 -13.98 -16.30
N LEU A 238 -21.09 -15.25 -16.05
CA LEU A 238 -20.65 -15.72 -14.74
C LEU A 238 -19.36 -15.03 -14.26
N ILE A 239 -18.37 -14.84 -15.15
CA ILE A 239 -17.12 -14.14 -14.82
C ILE A 239 -17.43 -12.72 -14.34
N SER A 240 -18.22 -11.95 -15.10
CA SER A 240 -18.55 -10.58 -14.71
C SER A 240 -19.39 -10.51 -13.43
N GLN A 241 -20.32 -11.46 -13.22
CA GLN A 241 -21.05 -11.56 -11.95
C GLN A 241 -20.12 -11.80 -10.76
N LEU A 242 -19.13 -12.69 -10.91
CA LEU A 242 -18.12 -12.94 -9.87
C LEU A 242 -17.28 -11.68 -9.61
N CYS A 243 -16.78 -11.00 -10.65
CA CYS A 243 -16.02 -9.77 -10.47
C CYS A 243 -16.81 -8.69 -9.72
N ILE A 244 -18.11 -8.52 -10.03
CA ILE A 244 -19.00 -7.58 -9.34
C ILE A 244 -19.22 -7.98 -7.87
N GLN A 245 -19.52 -9.26 -7.60
CA GLN A 245 -19.73 -9.76 -6.24
C GLN A 245 -18.50 -9.57 -5.34
N TRP A 246 -17.30 -9.67 -5.92
CA TRP A 246 -16.04 -9.48 -5.23
C TRP A 246 -15.59 -8.01 -5.17
N SER A 247 -16.44 -7.07 -5.61
CA SER A 247 -16.22 -5.61 -5.58
C SER A 247 -14.96 -5.18 -6.33
N VAL A 248 -14.63 -5.85 -7.43
CA VAL A 248 -13.49 -5.50 -8.29
C VAL A 248 -13.96 -4.50 -9.35
N ALA A 249 -13.43 -3.27 -9.30
CA ALA A 249 -13.81 -2.21 -10.24
C ALA A 249 -13.16 -2.32 -11.63
N SER A 250 -12.10 -3.12 -11.77
CA SER A 250 -11.25 -3.20 -12.97
C SER A 250 -11.68 -4.34 -13.89
N LEU A 251 -12.01 -4.04 -15.15
CA LEU A 251 -12.25 -5.03 -16.22
C LEU A 251 -11.04 -5.92 -16.50
N ARG A 252 -9.86 -5.58 -15.96
CA ARG A 252 -8.67 -6.45 -16.04
C ARG A 252 -8.96 -7.79 -15.39
N ALA A 253 -9.71 -7.84 -14.30
CA ALA A 253 -10.04 -9.08 -13.61
C ALA A 253 -10.84 -10.03 -14.51
N ASP A 254 -11.84 -9.50 -15.23
CA ASP A 254 -12.64 -10.26 -16.20
C ASP A 254 -11.76 -10.86 -17.31
N ILE A 255 -10.88 -10.04 -17.91
CA ILE A 255 -9.99 -10.48 -18.99
C ILE A 255 -9.00 -11.54 -18.50
N VAL A 256 -8.41 -11.34 -17.33
CA VAL A 256 -7.46 -12.29 -16.75
C VAL A 256 -8.18 -13.59 -16.38
N MET A 257 -9.38 -13.53 -15.78
CA MET A 257 -10.17 -14.71 -15.45
C MET A 257 -10.53 -15.49 -16.71
N TYR A 258 -10.96 -14.80 -17.78
CA TYR A 258 -11.22 -15.41 -19.09
C TYR A 258 -9.99 -16.15 -19.64
N LYS A 259 -8.84 -15.46 -19.69
CA LYS A 259 -7.58 -16.04 -20.19
C LYS A 259 -7.11 -17.22 -19.35
N THR A 260 -7.32 -17.15 -18.03
CA THR A 260 -6.93 -18.19 -17.08
C THR A 260 -7.82 -19.42 -17.21
N ALA A 261 -9.14 -19.25 -17.32
CA ALA A 261 -10.08 -20.35 -17.53
C ALA A 261 -9.83 -21.07 -18.87
N ILE A 262 -9.50 -20.33 -19.93
CA ILE A 262 -9.06 -20.91 -21.21
C ILE A 262 -7.77 -21.72 -21.04
N ALA A 263 -6.78 -21.18 -20.32
CA ALA A 263 -5.53 -21.88 -20.07
C ALA A 263 -5.74 -23.16 -19.23
N ILE A 264 -6.65 -23.16 -18.26
CA ILE A 264 -7.02 -24.34 -17.47
C ILE A 264 -7.68 -25.41 -18.35
N ALA A 265 -8.65 -25.02 -19.19
CA ALA A 265 -9.30 -25.92 -20.13
C ALA A 265 -8.29 -26.53 -21.12
N ALA A 266 -7.38 -25.71 -21.65
CA ALA A 266 -6.32 -26.14 -22.55
C ALA A 266 -5.35 -27.12 -21.87
N LEU A 267 -4.95 -26.84 -20.62
CA LEU A 267 -4.07 -27.71 -19.83
C LEU A 267 -4.73 -29.05 -19.49
N ALA A 268 -6.07 -29.07 -19.36
CA ALA A 268 -6.88 -30.28 -19.21
C ALA A 268 -7.21 -30.96 -20.56
N ASN A 269 -6.63 -30.50 -21.67
CA ASN A 269 -6.84 -31.00 -23.03
C ASN A 269 -8.33 -30.95 -23.48
N ARG A 270 -9.06 -29.92 -23.04
CA ARG A 270 -10.46 -29.67 -23.40
C ARG A 270 -10.59 -28.46 -24.32
N LYS A 271 -11.50 -28.53 -25.30
CA LYS A 271 -11.80 -27.44 -26.25
C LYS A 271 -12.91 -26.49 -25.76
N THR A 272 -13.54 -26.80 -24.65
CA THR A 272 -14.61 -25.98 -24.06
C THR A 272 -14.33 -25.75 -22.59
N VAL A 273 -14.54 -24.51 -22.16
CA VAL A 273 -14.43 -24.11 -20.75
C VAL A 273 -15.66 -24.58 -19.98
N ILE A 274 -15.46 -25.07 -18.75
CA ILE A 274 -16.53 -25.45 -17.82
C ILE A 274 -16.57 -24.50 -16.62
N ALA A 275 -17.68 -24.49 -15.88
CA ALA A 275 -17.84 -23.64 -14.70
C ALA A 275 -16.76 -23.88 -13.62
N ASP A 276 -16.27 -25.10 -13.49
CA ASP A 276 -15.21 -25.44 -12.53
C ASP A 276 -13.87 -24.76 -12.86
N ASP A 277 -13.58 -24.54 -14.16
CA ASP A 277 -12.37 -23.81 -14.60
C ASP A 277 -12.43 -22.35 -14.15
N ILE A 278 -13.62 -21.75 -14.16
CA ILE A 278 -13.84 -20.38 -13.73
C ILE A 278 -13.71 -20.26 -12.22
N ARG A 279 -14.26 -21.23 -11.47
CA ARG A 279 -14.10 -21.26 -10.00
C ARG A 279 -12.63 -21.31 -9.62
N GLU A 280 -11.87 -22.17 -10.29
CA GLU A 280 -10.44 -22.30 -10.03
C GLU A 280 -9.64 -21.07 -10.50
N ALA A 281 -9.98 -20.50 -11.65
CA ALA A 281 -9.41 -19.23 -12.10
C ALA A 281 -9.69 -18.09 -11.10
N ALA A 282 -10.91 -18.04 -10.54
CA ALA A 282 -11.30 -17.03 -9.57
C ALA A 282 -10.46 -17.09 -8.29
N GLU A 283 -10.10 -18.29 -7.80
CA GLU A 283 -9.19 -18.42 -6.65
C GLU A 283 -7.82 -17.79 -6.91
N LEU A 284 -7.29 -17.89 -8.12
CA LEU A 284 -5.96 -17.37 -8.46
C LEU A 284 -5.98 -15.88 -8.85
N VAL A 285 -7.10 -15.39 -9.39
CA VAL A 285 -7.22 -14.04 -9.96
C VAL A 285 -7.79 -13.02 -8.98
N LEU A 286 -8.75 -13.43 -8.12
CA LEU A 286 -9.48 -12.49 -7.27
C LEU A 286 -8.89 -12.31 -5.88
N MET A 287 -8.06 -13.25 -5.38
CA MET A 287 -7.53 -13.20 -4.01
C MET A 287 -6.86 -11.86 -3.67
N HIS A 288 -6.09 -11.30 -4.61
CA HIS A 288 -5.35 -10.05 -4.43
C HIS A 288 -6.08 -8.80 -4.92
N ARG A 289 -7.24 -9.00 -5.55
CA ARG A 289 -8.10 -7.92 -6.08
C ARG A 289 -9.29 -7.63 -5.20
N LYS A 290 -9.49 -8.40 -4.13
CA LYS A 290 -10.57 -8.15 -3.16
C LYS A 290 -10.45 -6.71 -2.67
N GLY A 291 -11.38 -5.86 -3.12
CA GLY A 291 -11.62 -4.60 -2.44
C GLY A 291 -11.95 -4.98 -1.01
N LYS A 292 -11.18 -4.48 -0.02
CA LYS A 292 -11.64 -4.54 1.36
C LYS A 292 -13.00 -3.84 1.35
N LYS A 293 -14.09 -4.61 1.41
CA LYS A 293 -15.37 -4.05 1.79
C LYS A 293 -15.12 -3.34 3.13
N PRO A 294 -15.55 -2.09 3.31
CA PRO A 294 -15.42 -1.40 4.59
C PRO A 294 -16.14 -2.07 5.77
N PHE A 295 -16.80 -3.22 5.57
CA PHE A 295 -17.61 -3.88 6.59
C PHE A 295 -17.73 -5.39 6.33
N GLU A 296 -16.64 -6.13 6.53
CA GLU A 296 -16.73 -7.58 6.81
C GLU A 296 -15.93 -7.82 8.10
N GLN A 297 -16.57 -7.51 9.24
CA GLN A 297 -16.13 -8.03 10.53
C GLN A 297 -15.96 -9.54 10.39
N LYS A 298 -14.72 -10.02 10.59
CA LYS A 298 -14.47 -11.41 10.91
C LYS A 298 -15.26 -11.75 12.17
N GLN A 299 -16.46 -12.28 12.01
CA GLN A 299 -17.08 -13.09 13.05
C GLN A 299 -16.24 -14.36 13.18
N ASN A 300 -15.15 -14.25 13.95
CA ASN A 300 -14.57 -15.39 14.62
C ASN A 300 -15.60 -15.88 15.63
N ASN A 301 -16.47 -16.80 15.21
CA ASN A 301 -17.17 -17.64 16.19
C ASN A 301 -16.12 -18.62 16.77
N PRO A 302 -15.79 -18.55 18.07
CA PRO A 302 -15.10 -19.66 18.70
C PRO A 302 -16.02 -20.88 18.67
N LYS A 303 -15.45 -22.01 18.27
CA LYS A 303 -16.07 -23.33 18.32
C LYS A 303 -16.59 -23.61 19.72
N THR A 304 -17.90 -23.81 19.85
CA THR A 304 -18.48 -24.49 21.01
C THR A 304 -19.64 -25.36 20.57
N GLY A 305 -19.60 -26.63 20.98
CA GLY A 305 -20.82 -27.37 21.32
C GLY A 305 -21.52 -28.11 20.18
N GLN A 306 -21.31 -29.41 20.18
CA GLN A 306 -22.12 -30.41 19.49
C GLN A 306 -23.61 -30.38 19.89
N ASN A 307 -24.45 -30.83 18.96
CA ASN A 307 -25.75 -31.49 19.15
C ASN A 307 -26.95 -30.66 19.64
N ALA A 308 -27.85 -30.31 18.71
CA ALA A 308 -29.30 -30.50 18.83
C ALA A 308 -29.92 -30.29 17.42
N ALA A 309 -30.31 -31.39 16.78
CA ALA A 309 -31.72 -31.74 16.58
C ALA A 309 -32.37 -30.95 15.43
N SER A 310 -32.31 -31.61 14.27
CA SER A 310 -33.37 -31.65 13.28
C SER A 310 -34.76 -31.54 13.89
N GLU A 311 -35.52 -30.51 13.52
CA GLU A 311 -36.98 -30.52 13.37
C GLU A 311 -37.44 -29.16 12.83
N ALA A 312 -37.49 -29.05 11.51
CA ALA A 312 -38.41 -28.15 10.85
C ALA A 312 -39.59 -29.00 10.41
N PHE A 313 -40.79 -28.74 10.94
CA PHE A 313 -42.11 -28.88 10.30
C PHE A 313 -43.20 -28.97 11.39
N GLN A 314 -43.97 -27.90 11.56
CA GLN A 314 -45.43 -27.81 11.80
C GLN A 314 -45.74 -26.44 12.46
N SER A 315 -46.32 -25.48 11.74
CA SER A 315 -47.76 -25.29 11.48
C SER A 315 -48.52 -24.66 12.66
N GLY A 316 -49.05 -23.45 12.45
CA GLY A 316 -50.42 -23.11 12.87
C GLY A 316 -50.61 -22.14 14.04
N ASN A 317 -51.03 -20.91 13.71
CA ASN A 317 -52.10 -20.09 14.33
C ASN A 317 -52.57 -20.41 15.76
N ASN A 318 -52.62 -19.39 16.63
CA ASN A 318 -53.87 -18.68 16.94
C ASN A 318 -53.71 -17.52 17.94
N ASP A 319 -54.60 -16.55 17.74
CA ASP A 319 -54.78 -15.30 18.45
C ASP A 319 -55.19 -15.39 19.92
N ASN A 320 -55.00 -14.25 20.61
CA ASN A 320 -55.98 -13.45 21.36
C ASN A 320 -55.71 -13.15 22.85
N GLN A 321 -55.65 -11.83 23.09
CA GLN A 321 -56.40 -11.03 24.10
C GLN A 321 -55.99 -11.17 25.57
N ASN A 322 -55.43 -10.08 26.12
CA ASN A 322 -56.09 -9.09 27.00
C ASN A 322 -56.46 -9.66 28.37
N GLU A 323 -55.86 -9.14 29.45
CA GLU A 323 -56.53 -8.12 30.28
C GLU A 323 -55.66 -7.69 31.47
N SER A 324 -55.97 -6.48 31.89
CA SER A 324 -55.42 -5.58 32.90
C SER A 324 -55.52 -6.04 34.36
N GLY A 325 -54.59 -5.56 35.18
CA GLY A 325 -54.73 -5.48 36.64
C GLY A 325 -53.86 -4.38 37.23
N GLU A 326 -54.48 -3.28 37.65
CA GLU A 326 -53.87 -2.15 38.36
C GLU A 326 -53.40 -2.54 39.77
N GLY A 327 -52.34 -1.89 40.25
CA GLY A 327 -51.87 -2.01 41.63
C GLY A 327 -50.65 -1.12 41.90
N THR A 328 -50.92 0.10 42.34
CA THR A 328 -49.97 1.14 42.78
C THR A 328 -48.96 0.69 43.85
N CYS A 329 -47.68 1.06 43.68
CA CYS A 329 -46.82 1.71 44.70
C CYS A 329 -45.41 1.96 44.12
N ALA A 330 -44.89 3.18 44.26
CA ALA A 330 -43.50 3.55 44.06
C ALA A 330 -42.97 4.19 45.36
N PRO A 331 -41.66 4.44 45.56
CA PRO A 331 -40.49 4.05 44.75
C PRO A 331 -39.41 3.33 45.60
N ASP A 332 -38.44 2.68 44.95
CA ASP A 332 -37.03 2.93 45.27
C ASP A 332 -36.08 2.38 44.20
N ALA A 333 -34.96 3.08 44.08
CA ALA A 333 -33.95 2.97 43.05
C ALA A 333 -33.37 1.56 42.86
N ASN A 334 -33.18 1.16 41.60
CA ASN A 334 -31.90 0.63 41.12
C ASN A 334 -31.85 0.47 39.60
N GLU A 335 -30.67 0.79 39.08
CA GLU A 335 -30.08 0.54 37.76
C GLU A 335 -30.89 -0.32 36.79
N GLN A 336 -31.26 0.28 35.64
CA GLN A 336 -31.67 -0.46 34.46
C GLN A 336 -30.59 -0.41 33.38
N VAL A 337 -30.00 -1.59 33.19
CA VAL A 337 -29.28 -2.04 32.00
C VAL A 337 -30.18 -1.79 30.78
N ILE A 338 -29.75 -0.90 29.89
CA ILE A 338 -30.44 -0.63 28.62
C ILE A 338 -30.09 -1.73 27.63
N LEU A 339 -31.09 -2.55 27.29
CA LEU A 339 -31.07 -3.49 26.16
C LEU A 339 -31.08 -2.72 24.82
N PRO A 340 -30.32 -3.16 23.80
CA PRO A 340 -30.26 -2.46 22.52
C PRO A 340 -31.53 -2.76 21.71
N GLY A 341 -32.44 -1.79 21.63
CA GLY A 341 -33.67 -1.89 20.87
C GLY A 341 -34.08 -0.54 20.32
N VAL A 342 -33.57 -0.25 19.12
CA VAL A 342 -34.15 0.49 17.98
C VAL A 342 -32.94 1.07 17.25
N LEU A 343 -32.49 0.37 16.20
CA LEU A 343 -31.63 0.93 15.18
C LEU A 343 -32.41 2.06 14.50
N THR A 344 -32.26 3.28 15.01
CA THR A 344 -32.44 4.46 14.17
C THR A 344 -31.47 4.29 13.02
N GLN A 345 -32.02 4.16 11.81
CA GLN A 345 -31.26 4.11 10.58
C GLN A 345 -30.25 5.25 10.60
N ILE A 346 -28.97 4.87 10.60
CA ILE A 346 -27.85 5.76 10.40
C ILE A 346 -28.13 6.46 9.07
N PRO A 347 -28.23 7.80 9.01
CA PRO A 347 -28.23 8.48 7.73
C PRO A 347 -26.87 8.16 7.10
N GLU A 348 -26.87 7.46 5.97
CA GLU A 348 -25.68 7.36 5.14
C GLU A 348 -25.18 8.78 4.91
N ILE A 349 -23.98 9.08 5.40
CA ILE A 349 -23.26 10.28 5.01
C ILE A 349 -22.86 10.03 3.56
N ASN A 350 -23.77 10.41 2.66
CA ASN A 350 -23.49 10.52 1.25
C ASN A 350 -22.56 11.73 1.12
N VAL A 351 -21.25 11.48 1.17
CA VAL A 351 -20.28 12.46 0.71
C VAL A 351 -20.54 12.57 -0.78
N ASP A 352 -21.34 13.56 -1.17
CA ASP A 352 -21.66 13.85 -2.56
C ASP A 352 -20.34 13.97 -3.34
N LYS A 353 -20.02 12.93 -4.11
CA LYS A 353 -18.82 12.85 -4.98
C LYS A 353 -18.92 13.80 -6.18
N THR A 354 -19.89 14.71 -6.19
CA THR A 354 -20.37 15.44 -7.36
C THR A 354 -20.03 16.92 -7.37
N ILE A 355 -19.27 17.45 -6.39
CA ILE A 355 -18.89 18.88 -6.37
C ILE A 355 -17.36 19.11 -6.37
N PHE A 356 -16.57 18.15 -6.88
CA PHE A 356 -15.23 18.48 -7.37
C PHE A 356 -15.30 18.79 -8.86
N SER A 357 -15.71 20.01 -9.19
CA SER A 357 -15.34 20.62 -10.46
C SER A 357 -13.81 20.62 -10.56
N PRO A 358 -13.21 20.00 -11.60
CA PRO A 358 -11.76 19.81 -11.73
C PRO A 358 -11.07 21.06 -12.29
N GLU A 359 -11.54 22.25 -11.92
CA GLU A 359 -11.00 23.51 -12.43
C GLU A 359 -10.76 24.48 -11.29
N LEU A 360 -9.56 25.07 -11.31
CA LEU A 360 -9.06 26.19 -10.47
C LEU A 360 -8.47 25.80 -9.11
N ASN A 361 -7.31 25.13 -9.12
CA ASN A 361 -6.04 25.64 -8.55
C ASN A 361 -5.04 24.49 -8.35
N ALA A 362 -4.55 23.95 -9.46
CA ALA A 362 -3.34 23.15 -9.47
C ALA A 362 -2.16 24.00 -8.97
N GLY A 363 -1.76 23.78 -7.72
CA GLY A 363 -0.39 23.96 -7.25
C GLY A 363 0.15 25.39 -7.21
N ARG A 364 -0.37 26.24 -6.33
CA ARG A 364 0.49 27.27 -5.70
C ARG A 364 1.09 26.69 -4.43
N ARG A 365 2.26 26.08 -4.60
CA ARG A 365 3.12 25.54 -3.55
C ARG A 365 4.00 26.67 -3.02
N THR A 366 4.11 26.81 -1.71
CA THR A 366 5.10 27.66 -1.05
C THR A 366 6.49 27.11 -1.37
N LYS A 367 7.30 27.88 -2.11
CA LYS A 367 8.69 27.54 -2.44
C LYS A 367 9.58 28.07 -1.33
N THR A 368 10.30 27.18 -0.64
CA THR A 368 11.37 27.58 0.29
C THR A 368 12.70 27.52 -0.46
N MET A 369 13.47 28.61 -0.41
CA MET A 369 14.79 28.69 -1.04
C MET A 369 15.87 28.11 -0.12
N ASP A 370 16.99 27.70 -0.72
CA ASP A 370 18.23 27.29 -0.05
C ASP A 370 18.14 26.06 0.87
N MET A 371 17.56 24.98 0.33
CA MET A 371 17.37 23.73 1.05
C MET A 371 18.51 22.73 0.80
N PRO A 372 18.92 21.90 1.77
CA PRO A 372 19.98 20.89 1.57
C PRO A 372 19.61 19.82 0.52
N LYS A 373 18.30 19.56 0.32
CA LYS A 373 17.74 18.63 -0.69
C LYS A 373 16.61 19.31 -1.48
N GLY A 374 16.68 19.22 -2.81
CA GLY A 374 15.71 19.85 -3.70
C GLY A 374 16.15 19.83 -5.17
N PHE A 375 15.27 20.23 -6.07
CA PHE A 375 15.61 20.45 -7.48
C PHE A 375 16.43 21.73 -7.60
N GLN A 376 17.47 21.72 -8.45
CA GLN A 376 18.26 22.90 -8.73
C GLN A 376 17.41 23.89 -9.52
N ILE A 377 17.18 25.09 -8.98
CA ILE A 377 16.41 26.14 -9.66
C ILE A 377 17.34 27.21 -10.23
N GLU A 378 18.45 27.48 -9.55
CA GLU A 378 19.34 28.59 -9.88
C GLU A 378 20.78 28.26 -9.48
N ALA A 379 21.73 29.02 -10.02
CA ALA A 379 23.14 28.89 -9.67
C ALA A 379 23.74 30.28 -9.49
N GLU A 380 24.33 30.52 -8.32
CA GLU A 380 25.01 31.78 -7.97
C GLU A 380 26.50 31.56 -7.72
N LYS A 381 27.29 32.63 -7.62
CA LYS A 381 28.73 32.54 -7.32
C LYS A 381 28.99 31.82 -6.00
N LEU A 382 29.93 30.86 -6.02
CA LEU A 382 30.25 30.01 -4.88
C LEU A 382 30.84 30.82 -3.71
N THR A 383 30.07 30.95 -2.63
CA THR A 383 30.52 31.56 -1.36
C THR A 383 30.80 30.49 -0.30
N ALA A 384 29.91 29.50 -0.16
CA ALA A 384 30.14 28.23 0.55
C ALA A 384 28.98 27.25 0.24
N GLY A 385 29.23 26.14 -0.46
CA GLY A 385 28.14 25.21 -0.80
C GLY A 385 28.51 24.12 -1.80
N SER A 386 27.51 23.33 -2.23
CA SER A 386 27.71 22.26 -3.22
C SER A 386 27.88 22.82 -4.64
N LEU A 387 28.94 22.42 -5.34
CA LEU A 387 29.32 22.94 -6.67
C LEU A 387 28.33 22.54 -7.78
N ALA A 388 27.90 23.52 -8.58
CA ALA A 388 27.09 23.37 -9.79
C ALA A 388 28.00 23.17 -11.02
N VAL A 389 28.43 21.92 -11.26
CA VAL A 389 29.39 21.58 -12.32
C VAL A 389 28.95 22.07 -13.71
N SER A 390 27.70 21.82 -14.11
CA SER A 390 27.22 22.19 -15.46
C SER A 390 27.25 23.70 -15.69
N GLU A 391 26.81 24.52 -14.71
CA GLU A 391 26.80 25.98 -14.86
C GLU A 391 28.20 26.57 -14.71
N THR A 392 29.04 25.98 -13.86
CA THR A 392 30.47 26.33 -13.73
C THR A 392 31.21 26.12 -15.06
N VAL A 393 30.99 24.96 -15.70
CA VAL A 393 31.57 24.64 -17.01
C VAL A 393 30.98 25.55 -18.09
N ARG A 394 29.67 25.79 -18.08
CA ARG A 394 29.01 26.68 -19.05
C ARG A 394 29.56 28.10 -18.96
N HIS A 395 29.76 28.63 -17.75
CA HIS A 395 30.36 29.94 -17.53
C HIS A 395 31.82 29.98 -17.99
N ALA A 396 32.61 28.95 -17.68
CA ALA A 396 34.00 28.86 -18.14
C ALA A 396 34.12 28.82 -19.68
N VAL A 397 33.22 28.08 -20.36
CA VAL A 397 33.15 28.03 -21.84
C VAL A 397 32.69 29.36 -22.42
N MET A 398 31.70 30.02 -21.80
CA MET A 398 31.24 31.35 -22.25
C MET A 398 32.28 32.45 -22.06
N ARG A 399 33.14 32.32 -21.03
CA ARG A 399 34.23 33.26 -20.75
C ARG A 399 35.34 33.17 -21.79
N ASN A 400 35.70 31.96 -22.23
CA ASN A 400 36.72 31.77 -23.25
C ASN A 400 36.44 30.53 -24.12
N PRO A 401 35.80 30.69 -25.30
CA PRO A 401 35.39 29.56 -26.14
C PRO A 401 36.56 28.75 -26.72
N ASP A 402 37.69 29.41 -26.98
CA ASP A 402 38.83 28.82 -27.68
C ASP A 402 39.87 28.19 -26.72
N HIS A 403 39.84 28.53 -25.43
CA HIS A 403 40.76 27.98 -24.43
C HIS A 403 40.03 27.71 -23.12
N PHE A 404 39.65 26.44 -22.92
CA PHE A 404 38.89 26.02 -21.74
C PHE A 404 39.78 25.94 -20.49
N GLU A 405 39.62 26.90 -19.58
CA GLU A 405 40.20 26.88 -18.24
C GLU A 405 39.16 27.31 -17.20
N ILE A 406 39.08 26.59 -16.07
CA ILE A 406 38.14 26.89 -14.98
C ILE A 406 38.86 27.73 -13.92
N SER A 407 38.38 28.96 -13.69
CA SER A 407 38.89 29.86 -12.66
C SER A 407 37.97 29.88 -11.43
N LYS A 408 38.43 30.44 -10.29
CA LYS A 408 37.59 30.60 -9.08
C LYS A 408 36.34 31.45 -9.34
N GLU A 409 36.37 32.33 -10.33
CA GLU A 409 35.27 33.22 -10.70
C GLU A 409 34.16 32.49 -11.46
N ASP A 410 34.47 31.31 -12.03
CA ASP A 410 33.52 30.48 -12.76
C ASP A 410 32.75 29.54 -11.83
N LEU A 411 33.15 29.41 -10.55
CA LEU A 411 32.52 28.48 -9.62
C LEU A 411 31.13 28.94 -9.22
N HIS A 412 30.13 28.14 -9.57
CA HIS A 412 28.74 28.37 -9.19
C HIS A 412 28.27 27.32 -8.18
N GLN A 413 27.40 27.71 -7.24
CA GLN A 413 26.79 26.82 -6.25
C GLN A 413 25.39 26.37 -6.69
N LYS A 414 25.00 25.14 -6.31
CA LYS A 414 23.64 24.64 -6.54
C LYS A 414 22.70 25.23 -5.51
N ILE A 415 21.81 26.14 -5.93
CA ILE A 415 20.67 26.53 -5.11
C ILE A 415 19.55 25.53 -5.36
N LYS A 416 19.20 24.78 -4.31
CA LYS A 416 18.13 23.77 -4.37
C LYS A 416 16.89 24.33 -3.70
N ALA A 417 15.75 24.23 -4.36
CA ALA A 417 14.47 24.45 -3.72
C ALA A 417 13.89 23.11 -3.28
N GLY A 418 13.68 22.98 -1.96
CA GLY A 418 13.06 21.84 -1.31
C GLY A 418 11.65 22.18 -0.86
N LYS A 419 10.84 21.15 -0.61
CA LYS A 419 9.51 21.27 0.00
C LYS A 419 9.61 20.76 1.43
N THR A 420 9.44 21.62 2.42
CA THR A 420 9.37 21.24 3.84
C THR A 420 8.01 20.60 4.11
N GLY A 421 7.98 19.41 4.69
CA GLY A 421 6.75 18.83 5.22
C GLY A 421 6.43 19.41 6.60
N HIS A 422 5.15 19.46 6.95
CA HIS A 422 4.68 19.84 8.26
C HIS A 422 4.47 18.60 9.14
N LEU A 423 4.63 18.74 10.46
CA LEU A 423 4.14 17.78 11.44
C LEU A 423 2.89 18.39 12.07
N ILE A 424 1.73 17.78 11.87
CA ILE A 424 0.48 18.18 12.51
C ILE A 424 0.23 17.23 13.67
N LEU A 425 0.29 17.72 14.90
CA LEU A 425 0.09 16.91 16.10
C LEU A 425 -1.23 17.29 16.77
N PHE A 426 -2.18 16.36 16.77
CA PHE A 426 -3.45 16.49 17.47
C PHE A 426 -3.35 15.97 18.89
N VAL A 427 -3.80 16.77 19.85
CA VAL A 427 -3.92 16.42 21.26
C VAL A 427 -5.40 16.49 21.60
N VAL A 428 -6.06 15.35 21.71
CA VAL A 428 -7.53 15.26 21.76
C VAL A 428 -8.02 14.77 23.11
N ASP A 429 -8.96 15.50 23.68
CA ASP A 429 -9.71 15.07 24.87
C ASP A 429 -10.81 14.05 24.52
N ALA A 430 -10.77 12.88 25.18
CA ALA A 430 -11.77 11.82 25.06
C ALA A 430 -12.76 11.75 26.25
N SER A 431 -12.92 12.84 27.02
CA SER A 431 -13.82 12.91 28.18
C SER A 431 -15.31 12.88 27.81
N GLY A 432 -16.11 12.14 28.59
CA GLY A 432 -17.47 11.73 28.22
C GLY A 432 -18.61 12.69 28.61
N SER A 433 -19.45 13.04 27.62
CA SER A 433 -20.83 13.51 27.75
C SER A 433 -21.58 13.24 26.43
N MET A 434 -22.91 13.40 26.35
CA MET A 434 -23.65 13.24 25.07
C MET A 434 -23.16 14.17 23.95
N ALA A 435 -22.55 15.31 24.30
CA ALA A 435 -21.90 16.21 23.34
C ALA A 435 -20.53 15.70 22.86
N ALA A 436 -19.91 14.73 23.55
CA ALA A 436 -18.63 14.14 23.16
C ALA A 436 -18.72 13.28 21.89
N GLY A 437 -19.86 12.65 21.61
CA GLY A 437 -20.06 11.84 20.40
C GLY A 437 -19.93 12.68 19.12
N LYS A 438 -20.70 13.76 19.02
CA LYS A 438 -20.67 14.68 17.86
C LYS A 438 -19.34 15.43 17.72
N ARG A 439 -18.71 15.82 18.84
CA ARG A 439 -17.38 16.45 18.86
C ARG A 439 -16.31 15.49 18.34
N MET A 440 -16.32 14.24 18.81
CA MET A 440 -15.37 13.23 18.38
C MET A 440 -15.58 12.85 16.91
N GLU A 441 -16.83 12.83 16.43
CA GLU A 441 -17.15 12.64 15.02
C GLU A 441 -16.60 13.77 14.14
N ALA A 442 -16.75 15.03 14.57
CA ALA A 442 -16.16 16.17 13.88
C ALA A 442 -14.63 16.10 13.83
N VAL A 443 -13.97 15.74 14.94
CA VAL A 443 -12.51 15.56 15.00
C VAL A 443 -12.04 14.41 14.14
N LYS A 444 -12.74 13.27 14.17
CA LYS A 444 -12.47 12.13 13.28
C LYS A 444 -12.58 12.55 11.82
N GLY A 445 -13.65 13.26 11.46
CA GLY A 445 -13.85 13.80 10.11
C GLY A 445 -12.72 14.74 9.67
N SER A 446 -12.32 15.69 10.52
CA SER A 446 -11.23 16.64 10.21
C SER A 446 -9.86 15.97 10.14
N VAL A 447 -9.55 15.04 11.04
CA VAL A 447 -8.27 14.30 11.03
C VAL A 447 -8.16 13.46 9.76
N LEU A 448 -9.23 12.75 9.38
CA LEU A 448 -9.28 11.97 8.14
C LEU A 448 -9.19 12.85 6.89
N ALA A 449 -9.90 13.98 6.86
CA ALA A 449 -9.82 14.94 5.76
C ALA A 449 -8.40 15.52 5.61
N LEU A 450 -7.77 15.90 6.73
CA LEU A 450 -6.40 16.40 6.76
C LEU A 450 -5.38 15.33 6.39
N LEU A 451 -5.59 14.06 6.74
CA LEU A 451 -4.75 12.95 6.33
C LEU A 451 -4.83 12.69 4.82
N GLN A 452 -6.03 12.79 4.25
CA GLN A 452 -6.23 12.69 2.80
C GLN A 452 -5.47 13.79 2.05
N ASP A 453 -5.42 15.02 2.58
CA ASP A 453 -4.64 16.12 1.97
C ASP A 453 -3.14 16.07 2.32
N ALA A 454 -2.78 15.65 3.54
CA ALA A 454 -1.39 15.47 3.99
C ALA A 454 -0.64 14.45 3.13
N TYR A 455 -1.33 13.42 2.61
CA TYR A 455 -0.78 12.47 1.65
C TYR A 455 -0.23 13.18 0.40
N GLN A 456 -0.90 14.21 -0.09
CA GLN A 456 -0.46 14.96 -1.27
C GLN A 456 0.70 15.92 -0.97
N LYS A 457 0.81 16.40 0.28
CA LYS A 457 1.71 17.50 0.67
C LYS A 457 2.94 17.07 1.49
N ARG A 458 3.08 15.76 1.78
CA ARG A 458 4.16 15.11 2.58
C ARG A 458 4.12 15.42 4.08
N ASP A 459 3.00 15.91 4.56
CA ASP A 459 2.80 16.24 5.97
C ASP A 459 2.64 14.94 6.78
N ARG A 460 3.11 14.95 8.02
CA ARG A 460 2.94 13.85 8.98
C ARG A 460 1.86 14.24 9.94
N VAL A 461 0.93 13.35 10.23
CA VAL A 461 -0.11 13.58 11.23
C VAL A 461 0.11 12.61 12.39
N GLY A 462 0.11 13.14 13.61
CA GLY A 462 0.13 12.35 14.83
C GLY A 462 -1.08 12.69 15.69
N VAL A 463 -1.55 11.72 16.48
CA VAL A 463 -2.70 11.89 17.37
C VAL A 463 -2.34 11.34 18.75
N ILE A 464 -2.43 12.21 19.76
CA ILE A 464 -2.33 11.88 21.18
C ILE A 464 -3.74 12.00 21.74
N ALA A 465 -4.24 10.92 22.32
CA ALA A 465 -5.47 10.98 23.12
C ALA A 465 -5.15 10.69 24.57
N PHE A 466 -5.84 11.37 25.46
CA PHE A 466 -5.68 11.17 26.88
C PHE A 466 -6.93 10.56 27.52
N ARG A 467 -6.72 9.54 28.37
CA ARG A 467 -7.79 8.78 29.02
C ARG A 467 -7.36 8.29 30.40
N GLY A 468 -8.19 8.54 31.40
CA GLY A 468 -7.97 7.96 32.73
C GLY A 468 -6.81 8.66 33.44
N VAL A 469 -5.77 7.93 33.83
CA VAL A 469 -4.62 8.49 34.57
C VAL A 469 -3.43 8.88 33.68
N GLU A 470 -3.45 8.51 32.41
CA GLU A 470 -2.32 8.68 31.49
C GLU A 470 -2.77 9.14 30.09
N ALA A 471 -1.87 9.79 29.36
CA ALA A 471 -2.03 10.12 27.94
C ALA A 471 -1.30 9.09 27.07
N LYS A 472 -1.88 8.67 25.95
CA LYS A 472 -1.30 7.69 25.04
C LYS A 472 -1.21 8.25 23.63
N VAL A 473 -0.12 7.93 22.94
CA VAL A 473 0.01 8.18 21.51
C VAL A 473 -0.86 7.15 20.80
N LEU A 474 -1.98 7.58 20.22
CA LEU A 474 -2.86 6.71 19.42
C LEU A 474 -2.31 6.51 18.02
N LEU A 475 -1.75 7.57 17.46
CA LEU A 475 -1.15 7.57 16.14
C LEU A 475 0.22 8.23 16.22
N GLU A 476 1.27 7.44 16.05
CA GLU A 476 2.59 8.00 15.83
C GLU A 476 2.60 8.83 14.53
N PRO A 477 3.41 9.90 14.44
CA PRO A 477 3.49 10.74 13.26
C PRO A 477 3.67 9.96 11.95
N THR A 478 2.56 9.74 11.24
CA THR A 478 2.50 8.87 10.07
C THR A 478 2.01 9.64 8.84
N ARG A 479 2.23 9.04 7.68
CA ARG A 479 1.67 9.46 6.39
C ARG A 479 0.63 8.48 5.87
N SER A 480 0.40 7.39 6.60
CA SER A 480 -0.52 6.33 6.21
C SER A 480 -1.92 6.66 6.67
N ILE A 481 -2.83 6.76 5.71
CA ILE A 481 -4.27 6.91 5.97
C ILE A 481 -4.80 5.65 6.66
N GLU A 482 -4.33 4.46 6.27
CA GLU A 482 -4.79 3.17 6.82
C GLU A 482 -4.50 3.04 8.32
N PHE A 483 -3.29 3.39 8.76
CA PHE A 483 -2.94 3.33 10.19
C PHE A 483 -3.72 4.36 11.02
N ALA A 484 -4.05 5.49 10.40
CA ALA A 484 -4.81 6.53 11.06
C ALA A 484 -6.29 6.17 11.15
N GLU A 485 -6.88 5.59 10.09
CA GLU A 485 -8.25 5.08 10.11
C GLU A 485 -8.42 4.02 11.21
N ASP A 486 -7.53 3.03 11.27
CA ASP A 486 -7.56 1.96 12.28
C ASP A 486 -7.34 2.50 13.72
N ALA A 487 -6.43 3.47 13.89
CA ALA A 487 -6.22 4.13 15.18
C ALA A 487 -7.43 4.98 15.62
N MET A 488 -8.11 5.64 14.68
CA MET A 488 -9.29 6.48 14.95
C MET A 488 -10.57 5.66 15.13
N GLU A 489 -10.67 4.48 14.51
CA GLU A 489 -11.80 3.54 14.68
C GLU A 489 -11.84 2.97 16.10
N ASN A 490 -10.65 2.69 16.67
CA ASN A 490 -10.49 2.16 18.03
C ASN A 490 -10.43 3.23 19.13
N LEU A 491 -10.78 4.49 18.83
CA LEU A 491 -10.64 5.59 19.78
C LEU A 491 -11.62 5.41 20.96
N PRO A 492 -11.13 5.15 22.19
CA PRO A 492 -11.99 4.81 23.32
C PRO A 492 -12.72 6.05 23.86
N ALA A 493 -14.01 5.93 24.16
CA ALA A 493 -14.79 7.00 24.79
C ALA A 493 -14.75 6.89 26.33
N GLY A 494 -14.46 8.01 27.01
CA GLY A 494 -14.65 8.22 28.45
C GLY A 494 -13.41 8.02 29.34
N GLY A 495 -13.24 8.92 30.33
CA GLY A 495 -12.16 8.88 31.33
C GLY A 495 -11.89 10.25 31.98
N ARG A 496 -10.89 10.32 32.87
CA ARG A 496 -10.33 11.59 33.39
C ARG A 496 -9.32 12.18 32.37
N THR A 497 -8.95 13.44 32.59
CA THR A 497 -8.23 14.33 31.65
C THR A 497 -6.80 14.66 32.12
N PRO A 498 -5.80 13.82 31.80
CA PRO A 498 -4.38 14.07 32.10
C PRO A 498 -3.71 14.98 31.06
N LEU A 499 -4.15 16.24 30.98
CA LEU A 499 -3.65 17.23 30.01
C LEU A 499 -2.15 17.51 30.14
N ALA A 500 -1.63 17.60 31.37
CA ALA A 500 -0.20 17.82 31.62
C ALA A 500 0.67 16.70 31.02
N HIS A 501 0.24 15.43 31.15
CA HIS A 501 0.98 14.31 30.56
C HIS A 501 0.94 14.34 29.02
N ALA A 502 -0.19 14.74 28.42
CA ALA A 502 -0.31 14.88 26.97
C ALA A 502 0.64 15.96 26.41
N LEU A 503 0.77 17.10 27.10
CA LEU A 503 1.72 18.15 26.72
C LEU A 503 3.18 17.70 26.85
N GLN A 504 3.50 16.89 27.87
CA GLN A 504 4.83 16.32 28.02
C GLN A 504 5.21 15.39 26.85
N ILE A 505 4.29 14.49 26.44
CA ILE A 505 4.50 13.63 25.27
C ILE A 505 4.62 14.48 23.99
N SER A 506 3.79 15.53 23.87
CA SER A 506 3.83 16.44 22.72
C SER A 506 5.21 17.10 22.58
N LEU A 507 5.76 17.60 23.69
CA LEU A 507 7.09 18.21 23.72
C LEU A 507 8.19 17.22 23.29
N GLN A 508 8.13 15.97 23.76
CA GLN A 508 9.08 14.92 23.36
C GLN A 508 9.01 14.60 21.87
N ILE A 509 7.80 14.46 21.31
CA ILE A 509 7.61 14.20 19.88
C ILE A 509 8.16 15.37 19.05
N ILE A 510 7.91 16.61 19.46
CA ILE A 510 8.37 17.81 18.77
C ILE A 510 9.91 17.91 18.80
N GLN A 511 10.55 17.65 19.94
CA GLN A 511 12.01 17.72 20.09
C GLN A 511 12.75 16.61 19.31
N ASN A 512 12.12 15.45 19.12
CA ASN A 512 12.71 14.31 18.41
C ASN A 512 12.57 14.40 16.87
N GLN A 513 11.91 15.42 16.31
CA GLN A 513 11.82 15.59 14.86
C GLN A 513 13.06 16.29 14.28
N PRO A 514 13.43 15.97 13.02
CA PRO A 514 14.45 16.72 12.31
C PRO A 514 14.03 18.18 12.10
N THR A 515 15.02 19.08 12.13
CA THR A 515 14.84 20.55 12.03
C THR A 515 14.20 21.04 10.72
N ASP A 516 14.10 20.17 9.73
CA ASP A 516 13.52 20.45 8.40
C ASP A 516 11.98 20.30 8.35
N ILE A 517 11.37 19.84 9.45
CA ILE A 517 9.92 19.66 9.58
C ILE A 517 9.38 20.73 10.53
N LYS A 518 8.38 21.49 10.07
CA LYS A 518 7.72 22.52 10.89
C LYS A 518 6.54 21.91 11.68
N PRO A 519 6.58 21.86 13.02
CA PRO A 519 5.48 21.35 13.82
C PRO A 519 4.34 22.36 13.95
N LEU A 520 3.11 21.85 13.93
CA LEU A 520 1.85 22.51 14.26
C LEU A 520 1.17 21.70 15.35
N LEU A 521 0.96 22.30 16.52
CA LEU A 521 0.29 21.65 17.65
C LEU A 521 -1.18 22.08 17.71
N ILE A 522 -2.11 21.13 17.70
CA ILE A 522 -3.54 21.37 17.79
C ILE A 522 -4.07 20.67 19.04
N ILE A 523 -4.60 21.44 19.98
CA ILE A 523 -5.14 20.90 21.23
C ILE A 523 -6.65 21.08 21.25
N LEU A 524 -7.37 19.99 21.48
CA LEU A 524 -8.80 19.97 21.73
C LEU A 524 -9.03 19.57 23.18
N SER A 525 -9.48 20.52 23.99
CA SER A 525 -9.64 20.31 25.43
C SER A 525 -10.75 21.20 25.99
N ASP A 526 -11.42 20.74 27.04
CA ASP A 526 -12.34 21.56 27.84
C ASP A 526 -11.62 22.30 28.98
N GLY A 527 -10.28 22.22 29.05
CA GLY A 527 -9.45 22.89 30.05
C GLY A 527 -9.55 22.29 31.46
N LYS A 528 -10.16 21.12 31.65
CA LYS A 528 -10.23 20.48 32.97
C LYS A 528 -9.04 19.55 33.18
N ALA A 529 -7.85 20.07 33.51
CA ALA A 529 -6.74 19.21 33.93
C ALA A 529 -7.05 18.61 35.32
N ASN A 530 -7.31 17.31 35.39
CA ASN A 530 -7.81 16.64 36.61
C ASN A 530 -6.83 15.60 37.18
N VAL A 531 -5.67 15.41 36.55
CA VAL A 531 -4.69 14.38 36.91
C VAL A 531 -3.29 15.02 36.99
N PRO A 532 -2.63 15.00 38.17
CA PRO A 532 -1.28 15.54 38.33
C PRO A 532 -0.23 14.59 37.76
N LEU A 533 0.94 15.12 37.38
CA LEU A 533 2.11 14.35 36.99
C LEU A 533 2.73 13.59 38.19
N ALA A 534 3.59 12.61 37.90
CA ALA A 534 4.33 11.86 38.90
C ALA A 534 5.15 12.82 39.80
N GLY A 535 4.76 12.94 41.07
CA GLY A 535 5.31 13.91 42.02
C GLY A 535 4.25 14.70 42.80
N GLY A 536 2.98 14.66 42.38
CA GLY A 536 1.89 15.42 43.02
C GLY A 536 1.94 16.93 42.72
N GLY A 537 0.87 17.66 43.06
CA GLY A 537 0.74 19.10 42.80
C GLY A 537 -0.59 19.48 42.15
N ASP A 538 -0.74 20.76 41.78
CA ASP A 538 -1.91 21.26 41.04
C ASP A 538 -1.79 20.87 39.54
N PRO A 539 -2.68 20.00 39.02
CA PRO A 539 -2.64 19.56 37.61
C PRO A 539 -2.75 20.71 36.60
N TRP A 540 -3.48 21.77 36.94
CA TRP A 540 -3.68 22.90 36.02
C TRP A 540 -2.42 23.74 35.89
N GLN A 541 -1.77 24.04 37.02
CA GLN A 541 -0.52 24.79 37.03
C GLN A 541 0.61 24.04 36.32
N GLN A 542 0.66 22.71 36.44
CA GLN A 542 1.61 21.87 35.70
C GLN A 542 1.37 21.90 34.18
N ALA A 543 0.11 21.85 33.74
CA ALA A 543 -0.24 21.97 32.33
C ALA A 543 0.17 23.35 31.76
N LEU A 544 -0.06 24.43 32.52
CA LEU A 544 0.36 25.79 32.13
C LEU A 544 1.89 25.94 32.03
N GLN A 545 2.65 25.33 32.94
CA GLN A 545 4.11 25.34 32.87
C GLN A 545 4.63 24.61 31.62
N LEU A 546 4.06 23.46 31.28
CA LEU A 546 4.41 22.71 30.07
C LEU A 546 4.00 23.46 28.79
N ALA A 547 2.83 24.09 28.81
CA ALA A 547 2.38 24.96 27.73
C ALA A 547 3.35 26.14 27.51
N ALA A 548 3.80 26.79 28.59
CA ALA A 548 4.80 27.88 28.51
C ALA A 548 6.13 27.40 27.91
N MET A 549 6.63 26.22 28.32
CA MET A 549 7.84 25.63 27.73
C MET A 549 7.68 25.33 26.23
N ILE A 550 6.50 24.89 25.79
CA ILE A 550 6.21 24.71 24.36
C ILE A 550 6.15 26.07 23.64
N GLY A 551 5.58 27.10 24.27
CA GLY A 551 5.51 28.47 23.75
C GLY A 551 6.89 29.11 23.52
N GLU A 552 7.89 28.79 24.35
CA GLU A 552 9.28 29.23 24.17
C GLU A 552 9.93 28.70 22.88
N ILE A 553 9.49 27.52 22.39
CA ILE A 553 9.97 26.90 21.14
C ILE A 553 9.41 27.63 19.90
N ARG A 554 8.43 28.53 20.07
CA ARG A 554 7.79 29.32 19.01
C ARG A 554 7.22 28.47 17.87
N ILE A 555 6.56 27.36 18.23
CA ILE A 555 5.80 26.56 17.27
C ILE A 555 4.45 27.21 16.99
N LYS A 556 3.86 26.97 15.81
CA LYS A 556 2.45 27.33 15.59
C LYS A 556 1.57 26.42 16.46
N SER A 557 0.69 27.00 17.25
CA SER A 557 -0.21 26.27 18.15
C SER A 557 -1.66 26.79 18.05
N LEU A 558 -2.62 25.87 18.11
CA LEU A 558 -4.05 26.16 18.04
C LEU A 558 -4.77 25.41 19.17
N VAL A 559 -5.52 26.13 20.00
CA VAL A 559 -6.37 25.55 21.03
C VAL A 559 -7.83 25.69 20.62
N LEU A 560 -8.51 24.54 20.50
CA LEU A 560 -9.93 24.42 20.23
C LEU A 560 -10.64 24.14 21.55
N ASP A 561 -11.40 25.12 22.04
CA ASP A 561 -12.19 25.01 23.25
C ASP A 561 -13.41 24.12 23.02
N THR A 562 -13.48 23.03 23.77
CA THR A 562 -14.57 22.04 23.71
C THR A 562 -15.62 22.23 24.82
N GLU A 563 -15.50 23.29 25.64
CA GLU A 563 -16.41 23.58 26.76
C GLU A 563 -17.85 23.86 26.27
N SER A 564 -18.84 23.18 26.88
CA SER A 564 -20.26 23.37 26.58
C SER A 564 -21.02 23.66 27.86
N GLY A 565 -21.79 24.76 27.89
CA GLY A 565 -22.57 25.18 29.05
C GLY A 565 -22.76 26.70 29.17
N TYR A 566 -23.75 27.12 29.97
CA TYR A 566 -24.08 28.54 30.21
C TYR A 566 -23.02 29.28 31.06
N LEU A 567 -22.17 28.53 31.79
CA LEU A 567 -20.97 29.04 32.48
C LEU A 567 -19.73 28.49 31.77
N ARG A 568 -18.94 29.36 31.14
CA ARG A 568 -17.63 29.03 30.57
C ARG A 568 -16.53 29.41 31.57
N LEU A 569 -15.64 28.48 31.91
CA LEU A 569 -14.52 28.69 32.83
C LEU A 569 -13.33 29.37 32.14
N GLY A 570 -13.31 29.48 30.81
CA GLY A 570 -12.31 30.26 30.06
C GLY A 570 -10.89 29.68 30.05
N ARG A 571 -10.72 28.46 30.58
CA ARG A 571 -9.42 27.80 30.79
C ARG A 571 -8.69 27.46 29.49
N ALA A 572 -9.41 27.12 28.42
CA ALA A 572 -8.80 26.90 27.11
C ALA A 572 -8.13 28.18 26.55
N GLY A 573 -8.64 29.36 26.89
CA GLY A 573 -8.03 30.65 26.52
C GLY A 573 -6.72 30.91 27.28
N GLU A 574 -6.66 30.56 28.56
CA GLU A 574 -5.43 30.63 29.36
C GLU A 574 -4.35 29.69 28.79
N LEU A 575 -4.73 28.48 28.39
CA LEU A 575 -3.84 27.52 27.75
C LEU A 575 -3.28 28.04 26.42
N ALA A 576 -4.13 28.63 25.58
CA ALA A 576 -3.71 29.24 24.31
C ALA A 576 -2.70 30.38 24.54
N THR A 577 -2.95 31.21 25.55
CA THR A 577 -2.05 32.31 25.93
C THR A 577 -0.69 31.79 26.37
N ALA A 578 -0.67 30.73 27.19
CA ALA A 578 0.58 30.09 27.63
C ALA A 578 1.36 29.45 26.46
N LEU A 579 0.67 28.89 25.47
CA LEU A 579 1.26 28.30 24.27
C LEU A 579 1.69 29.32 23.20
N THR A 580 1.50 30.62 23.47
CA THR A 580 1.63 31.70 22.46
C THR A 580 0.87 31.38 21.17
N GLY A 581 -0.29 30.74 21.33
CA GLY A 581 -1.11 30.18 20.26
C GLY A 581 -2.44 30.88 20.08
N ASP A 582 -3.14 30.47 19.04
CA ASP A 582 -4.47 30.97 18.74
C ASP A 582 -5.56 30.19 19.45
N TYR A 583 -6.68 30.84 19.72
CA TYR A 583 -7.83 30.28 20.43
C TYR A 583 -9.10 30.31 19.55
N LEU A 584 -9.85 29.21 19.53
CA LEU A 584 -11.12 29.07 18.80
C LEU A 584 -12.12 28.22 19.60
N SER A 585 -13.42 28.55 19.52
CA SER A 585 -14.51 27.87 20.24
C SER A 585 -15.24 26.87 19.33
N LEU A 586 -15.52 25.65 19.81
CA LEU A 586 -16.15 24.57 19.02
C LEU A 586 -17.67 24.71 18.80
N ASP A 587 -18.36 25.60 19.50
CA ASP A 587 -19.82 25.78 19.37
C ASP A 587 -20.28 26.16 17.94
N GLU A 588 -19.36 26.53 17.05
CA GLU A 588 -19.65 27.02 15.68
C GLU A 588 -18.96 26.23 14.54
N LEU A 589 -18.23 25.15 14.83
CA LEU A 589 -17.32 24.54 13.85
C LEU A 589 -17.76 23.14 13.38
N THR A 590 -18.04 23.01 12.08
CA THR A 590 -18.16 21.71 11.37
C THR A 590 -16.76 21.14 11.06
N ALA A 591 -16.69 19.85 10.71
CA ALA A 591 -15.42 19.19 10.34
C ALA A 591 -14.68 19.89 9.19
N GLU A 592 -15.43 20.49 8.25
CA GLU A 592 -14.91 21.29 7.15
C GLU A 592 -14.27 22.60 7.65
N SER A 593 -14.94 23.31 8.55
CA SER A 593 -14.44 24.58 9.10
C SER A 593 -13.14 24.42 9.90
N ILE A 594 -13.00 23.30 10.63
CA ILE A 594 -11.76 22.96 11.33
C ILE A 594 -10.63 22.74 10.32
N THR A 595 -10.90 22.00 9.24
CA THR A 595 -9.93 21.70 8.17
C THR A 595 -9.47 22.98 7.46
N ASP A 596 -10.40 23.86 7.11
CA ASP A 596 -10.10 25.15 6.46
C ASP A 596 -9.28 26.09 7.36
N THR A 597 -9.61 26.13 8.66
CA THR A 597 -8.87 26.91 9.64
C THR A 597 -7.43 26.42 9.75
N ILE A 598 -7.23 25.10 9.79
CA ILE A 598 -5.90 24.48 9.81
C ILE A 598 -5.15 24.78 8.50
N HIS A 599 -5.82 24.71 7.35
CA HIS A 599 -5.23 25.06 6.06
C HIS A 599 -4.71 26.49 5.98
N SER A 600 -5.51 27.45 6.43
CA SER A 600 -5.11 28.86 6.43
C SER A 600 -3.85 29.12 7.25
N LYS A 601 -3.63 28.35 8.33
CA LYS A 601 -2.46 28.49 9.21
C LYS A 601 -1.22 27.74 8.74
N ILE A 602 -1.39 26.65 8.00
CA ILE A 602 -0.26 25.90 7.43
C ILE A 602 0.29 26.61 6.20
N TYR A 603 -0.59 27.08 5.31
CA TYR A 603 -0.21 27.52 3.97
C TYR A 603 -0.20 29.03 3.75
N ASP A 604 -0.19 29.86 4.81
CA ASP A 604 -0.10 31.34 4.81
C ASP A 604 -0.43 31.92 3.41
N ARG A 605 -1.72 32.17 3.15
CA ARG A 605 -2.21 32.62 1.84
C ARG A 605 -1.49 33.87 1.33
#